data_AF-A0A2D6K571-F1
#
_entry.id   AF-A0A2D6K571-F1
#
_cell.length_a   1.000
_cell.length_b   1.000
_cell.length_c   1.000
_cell.angle_alpha   90.00
_cell.angle_beta   90.00
_cell.angle_gamma   90.00
#
_symmetry.space_group_name_H-M   'P 1'
#
loop_
_entity.id
_entity.type
_entity.pdbx_description
1 polymer ?
#
loop_
_entity_poly.entity_id
_entity_poly.type
_entity_poly.pdbx_seq_one_letter_code
_entity_poly.pdbx_strand_id
1 'polypeptide(L)'
;MAEESNQQSTPQLYTWLKGVEGKVNRLGKETETLKMNFMHKVAELTKEIKMLNNELVQVKREREALKTKMDVVIKELGMTAGKEEVMVLQKYIDLWNPMHFATQQDVERLIQQHNG
;
A
#
# COMPACT_ATOMS: atom_id res chain seq x y z
N MET A 1 41.06 -75.48 9.71
CA MET A 1 41.54 -74.09 9.70
C MET A 1 40.66 -73.11 8.90
N ALA A 2 39.63 -73.55 8.16
CA ALA A 2 38.74 -72.64 7.42
C ALA A 2 37.43 -72.25 8.17
N GLU A 3 37.05 -72.99 9.21
CA GLU A 3 35.81 -72.73 9.98
C GLU A 3 36.01 -71.65 11.05
N GLU A 4 37.18 -71.59 11.70
CA GLU A 4 37.47 -70.58 12.73
C GLU A 4 37.56 -69.15 12.18
N SER A 5 37.93 -68.96 10.90
CA SER A 5 37.92 -67.64 10.25
C SER A 5 36.50 -67.15 9.95
N ASN A 6 35.54 -68.05 9.75
CA ASN A 6 34.15 -67.69 9.46
C ASN A 6 33.37 -67.29 10.73
N GLN A 7 33.77 -67.85 11.88
CA GLN A 7 33.20 -67.53 13.20
C GLN A 7 33.57 -66.12 13.70
N GLN A 8 34.70 -65.54 13.24
CA GLN A 8 35.13 -64.20 13.62
C GLN A 8 34.51 -63.08 12.77
N SER A 9 34.11 -63.36 11.53
CA SER A 9 33.46 -62.37 10.63
C SER A 9 31.99 -62.10 10.97
N THR A 10 31.28 -63.10 11.50
CA THR A 10 29.87 -63.01 11.89
C THR A 10 29.57 -61.96 12.98
N PRO A 11 30.33 -61.84 14.09
CA PRO A 11 30.09 -60.79 15.10
C PRO A 11 30.42 -59.38 14.61
N GLN A 12 31.38 -59.23 13.70
CA GLN A 12 31.70 -57.93 13.07
C GLN A 12 30.56 -57.48 12.14
N LEU A 13 30.02 -58.40 11.34
CA LEU A 13 28.86 -58.15 10.48
C LEU A 13 27.61 -57.79 11.29
N TYR A 14 27.38 -58.45 12.43
CA TYR A 14 26.27 -58.11 13.33
C TYR A 14 26.40 -56.70 13.90
N THR A 15 27.60 -56.31 14.34
CA THR A 15 27.86 -54.96 14.84
C THR A 15 27.64 -53.91 13.75
N TRP A 16 28.08 -54.19 12.52
CA TRP A 16 27.86 -53.30 11.38
C TRP A 16 26.37 -53.19 11.03
N LEU A 17 25.64 -54.31 10.97
CA LEU A 17 24.20 -54.34 10.72
C LEU A 17 23.45 -53.51 11.77
N LYS A 18 23.78 -53.67 13.06
CA LYS A 18 23.21 -52.87 14.14
C LYS A 18 23.55 -51.39 14.02
N GLY A 19 24.76 -51.06 13.59
CA GLY A 19 25.16 -49.68 13.29
C GLY A 19 24.36 -49.06 12.14
N VAL A 20 24.09 -49.83 11.08
CA VAL A 20 23.24 -49.41 9.96
C VAL A 20 21.79 -49.26 10.38
N GLU A 21 21.22 -50.23 11.11
CA GLU A 21 19.87 -50.15 11.68
C GLU A 21 19.70 -48.89 12.54
N GLY A 22 20.69 -48.58 13.39
CA GLY A 22 20.70 -47.37 14.21
C GLY A 22 20.68 -46.08 13.37
N LYS A 23 21.48 -46.03 12.29
CA LYS A 23 21.50 -44.89 11.37
C LYS A 23 20.19 -44.73 10.61
N VAL A 24 19.59 -45.83 10.12
CA VAL A 24 18.29 -45.81 9.44
C VAL A 24 17.19 -45.32 10.37
N ASN A 25 17.16 -45.81 11.62
CA ASN A 25 16.20 -45.34 12.61
C ASN A 25 16.37 -43.85 12.94
N ARG A 26 17.62 -43.36 13.01
CA ARG A 26 17.90 -41.94 13.24
C ARG A 26 17.40 -41.08 12.07
N LEU A 27 17.72 -41.47 10.84
CA LEU A 27 17.24 -40.80 9.63
C LEU A 27 15.71 -40.80 9.54
N GLY A 28 15.06 -41.89 9.93
CA GLY A 28 13.59 -41.96 10.00
C GLY A 28 13.00 -40.92 10.96
N LYS A 29 13.58 -40.78 12.17
CA LYS A 29 13.15 -39.77 13.14
C LYS A 29 13.42 -38.35 12.67
N GLU A 30 14.58 -38.10 12.08
CA GLU A 30 14.94 -36.80 11.52
C GLU A 30 13.98 -36.42 10.37
N THR A 31 13.63 -37.38 9.52
CA THR A 31 12.68 -37.19 8.41
C THR A 31 11.28 -36.85 8.92
N GLU A 32 10.78 -37.56 9.95
CA GLU A 32 9.46 -37.25 10.51
C GLU A 32 9.44 -35.88 11.19
N THR A 33 10.52 -35.50 11.86
CA THR A 33 10.67 -34.17 12.46
C THR A 33 10.69 -33.09 11.37
N LEU A 34 11.44 -33.32 10.29
CA LEU A 34 11.49 -32.42 9.15
C LEU A 34 10.12 -32.25 8.50
N LYS A 35 9.38 -33.35 8.31
CA LYS A 35 8.02 -33.35 7.78
C LYS A 35 7.06 -32.56 8.68
N MET A 36 7.15 -32.73 10.00
CA MET A 36 6.32 -31.98 10.94
C MET A 36 6.62 -30.48 10.90
N ASN A 37 7.90 -30.10 10.85
CA ASN A 37 8.32 -28.71 10.71
C ASN A 37 7.85 -28.11 9.37
N PHE A 38 7.97 -28.86 8.29
CA PHE A 38 7.51 -28.43 6.97
C PHE A 38 6.00 -28.21 6.95
N MET A 39 5.23 -29.15 7.51
CA MET A 39 3.77 -29.02 7.61
C MET A 39 3.36 -27.79 8.43
N HIS A 40 4.06 -27.52 9.54
CA HIS A 40 3.83 -26.32 10.34
C HIS A 40 4.12 -25.05 9.54
N LYS A 41 5.26 -25.01 8.83
CA LYS A 41 5.63 -23.85 8.01
C LYS A 41 4.66 -23.60 6.86
N VAL A 42 4.19 -24.66 6.20
CA VAL A 42 3.17 -24.55 5.14
C VAL A 42 1.85 -23.99 5.70
N ALA A 43 1.43 -24.44 6.88
CA ALA A 43 0.23 -23.91 7.53
C ALA A 43 0.36 -22.42 7.88
N GLU A 44 1.51 -22.02 8.43
CA GLU A 44 1.83 -20.64 8.74
C GLU A 44 1.85 -19.76 7.47
N LEU A 45 2.56 -20.17 6.43
CA LEU A 45 2.60 -19.46 5.14
C LEU A 45 1.21 -19.35 4.51
N THR A 46 0.38 -20.40 4.59
CA THR A 46 -1.00 -20.36 4.09
C THR A 46 -1.82 -19.32 4.84
N LYS A 47 -1.61 -19.19 6.16
CA LYS A 47 -2.27 -18.16 6.97
C LYS A 47 -1.79 -16.76 6.56
N GLU A 48 -0.48 -16.56 6.42
CA GLU A 48 0.11 -15.28 5.99
C GLU A 48 -0.42 -14.86 4.62
N ILE A 49 -0.47 -15.77 3.64
CA ILE A 49 -1.03 -15.49 2.31
C ILE A 49 -2.49 -15.04 2.40
N LYS A 50 -3.30 -15.70 3.24
CA LYS A 50 -4.70 -15.29 3.45
C LYS A 50 -4.81 -13.91 4.08
N MET A 51 -3.94 -13.58 5.05
CA MET A 51 -3.91 -12.24 5.67
C MET A 51 -3.52 -11.18 4.63
N LEU A 52 -2.43 -11.40 3.88
CA LEU A 52 -1.98 -10.49 2.82
C LEU A 52 -3.05 -10.28 1.75
N ASN A 53 -3.79 -11.33 1.37
CA ASN A 53 -4.88 -11.19 0.40
C ASN A 53 -6.02 -10.32 0.95
N ASN A 54 -6.35 -10.45 2.24
CA ASN A 54 -7.36 -9.62 2.87
C ASN A 54 -6.92 -8.16 2.96
N GLU A 55 -5.66 -7.90 3.35
CA GLU A 55 -5.07 -6.56 3.38
C GLU A 55 -5.06 -5.93 1.98
N LEU A 56 -4.70 -6.69 0.94
CA LEU A 56 -4.72 -6.22 -0.44
C LEU A 56 -6.14 -5.81 -0.89
N VAL A 57 -7.16 -6.57 -0.50
CA VAL A 57 -8.56 -6.22 -0.78
C VAL A 57 -8.97 -4.95 -0.04
N GLN A 58 -8.56 -4.77 1.21
CA GLN A 58 -8.81 -3.54 1.97
C GLN A 58 -8.15 -2.33 1.32
N VAL A 59 -6.87 -2.41 0.96
CA VAL A 59 -6.13 -1.34 0.28
C VAL A 59 -6.80 -0.96 -1.04
N LYS A 60 -7.28 -1.94 -1.82
CA LYS A 60 -8.03 -1.66 -3.06
C LYS A 60 -9.32 -0.87 -2.79
N ARG A 61 -10.06 -1.21 -1.72
CA ARG A 61 -11.28 -0.49 -1.33
C ARG A 61 -10.97 0.93 -0.86
N GLU A 62 -9.94 1.10 -0.04
CA GLU A 62 -9.50 2.41 0.45
C GLU A 62 -9.05 3.32 -0.70
N ARG A 63 -8.30 2.77 -1.67
CA ARG A 63 -7.92 3.47 -2.89
C ARG A 63 -9.13 3.99 -3.67
N GLU A 64 -10.14 3.15 -3.87
CA GLU A 64 -11.34 3.56 -4.63
C GLU A 64 -12.14 4.63 -3.87
N ALA A 65 -12.25 4.49 -2.54
CA ALA A 65 -12.88 5.49 -1.68
C ALA A 65 -12.11 6.83 -1.73
N LEU A 66 -10.77 6.79 -1.71
CA LEU A 66 -9.94 7.99 -1.83
C LEU A 66 -10.12 8.67 -3.19
N LYS A 67 -10.14 7.88 -4.28
CA LYS A 67 -10.38 8.39 -5.63
C LYS A 67 -11.73 9.11 -5.71
N THR A 68 -12.79 8.48 -5.17
CA THR A 68 -14.13 9.08 -5.14
C THR A 68 -14.14 10.40 -4.35
N LYS A 69 -13.45 10.46 -3.20
CA LYS A 69 -13.31 11.69 -2.42
C LYS A 69 -12.54 12.77 -3.19
N MET A 70 -11.47 12.40 -3.90
CA MET A 70 -10.72 13.34 -4.74
C MET A 70 -11.59 13.89 -5.88
N ASP A 71 -12.40 13.06 -6.53
CA ASP A 71 -13.33 13.53 -7.58
C ASP A 71 -14.35 14.55 -7.03
N VAL A 72 -14.84 14.33 -5.81
CA VAL A 72 -15.71 15.30 -5.11
C VAL A 72 -14.96 16.61 -4.83
N VAL A 73 -13.74 16.55 -4.30
CA VAL A 73 -12.92 17.74 -4.04
C VAL A 73 -12.64 18.52 -5.32
N ILE A 74 -12.30 17.84 -6.42
CA ILE A 74 -12.09 18.46 -7.73
C ILE A 74 -13.37 19.16 -8.20
N LYS A 75 -14.53 18.52 -8.02
CA LYS A 75 -15.83 19.11 -8.38
C LYS A 75 -16.12 20.36 -7.55
N GLU A 76 -15.90 20.32 -6.24
CA GLU A 76 -16.10 21.48 -5.36
C GLU A 76 -15.15 22.62 -5.70
N LEU A 77 -13.89 22.33 -6.00
CA LEU A 77 -12.92 23.31 -6.48
C LEU A 77 -13.31 23.92 -7.84
N GLY A 78 -13.97 23.16 -8.71
CA GLY A 78 -14.53 23.67 -9.95
C GLY A 78 -15.77 24.56 -9.75
N MET A 79 -16.50 24.38 -8.64
CA MET A 79 -17.65 25.21 -8.28
C MET A 79 -17.27 26.48 -7.53
N THR A 80 -16.05 26.56 -6.97
CA THR A 80 -15.53 27.80 -6.41
C THR A 80 -15.13 28.76 -7.53
N ALA A 81 -15.75 29.94 -7.55
CA ALA A 81 -15.42 31.00 -8.51
C ALA A 81 -13.93 31.34 -8.44
N GLY A 82 -13.32 31.54 -9.60
CA GLY A 82 -11.93 31.99 -9.66
C GLY A 82 -11.79 33.34 -8.96
N LYS A 83 -10.67 33.57 -8.25
CA LYS A 83 -10.39 34.86 -7.60
C LYS A 83 -10.57 36.04 -8.57
N GLU A 84 -10.24 35.84 -9.84
CA GLU A 84 -10.42 36.81 -10.91
C GLU A 84 -11.90 37.16 -11.17
N GLU A 85 -12.79 36.17 -11.24
CA GLU A 85 -14.23 36.38 -11.44
C GLU A 85 -14.85 37.14 -10.26
N VAL A 86 -14.44 36.81 -9.04
CA VAL A 86 -14.87 37.53 -7.82
C VAL A 86 -14.34 38.97 -7.82
N MET A 87 -13.10 39.20 -8.25
CA MET A 87 -12.54 40.54 -8.37
C MET A 87 -13.21 41.38 -9.47
N VAL A 88 -13.62 40.76 -10.58
CA VAL A 88 -14.37 41.43 -11.64
C VAL A 88 -15.77 41.82 -11.15
N LEU A 89 -16.47 40.92 -10.46
CA LEU A 89 -17.74 41.23 -9.81
C LEU A 89 -17.60 42.37 -8.78
N GLN A 90 -16.55 42.36 -7.96
CA GLN A 90 -16.25 43.43 -7.02
C GLN A 90 -16.09 44.77 -7.75
N LYS A 91 -15.31 44.82 -8.84
CA LYS A 91 -15.14 46.03 -9.66
C LYS A 91 -16.46 46.52 -10.25
N TYR A 92 -17.32 45.63 -10.72
CA TYR A 92 -18.63 46.03 -11.26
C TYR A 92 -19.56 46.57 -10.16
N ILE A 93 -19.54 45.97 -8.97
CA ILE A 93 -20.28 46.46 -7.80
C ILE A 93 -19.76 47.85 -7.38
N ASP A 94 -18.44 48.04 -7.36
CA ASP A 94 -17.82 49.33 -7.03
C ASP A 94 -18.16 50.40 -8.07
N LEU A 95 -18.22 50.05 -9.36
CA LEU A 95 -18.62 50.95 -10.44
C LEU A 95 -20.11 51.32 -10.38
N TRP A 96 -20.93 50.45 -9.81
CA TRP A 96 -22.36 50.67 -9.59
C TRP A 96 -22.66 51.44 -8.30
N ASN A 97 -21.64 51.75 -7.48
CA ASN A 97 -21.81 52.51 -6.26
C ASN A 97 -22.23 53.96 -6.57
N PRO A 98 -23.45 54.39 -6.19
CA PRO A 98 -23.97 55.71 -6.54
C PRO A 98 -23.15 56.88 -5.98
N MET A 99 -22.36 56.64 -4.94
CA MET A 99 -21.44 57.61 -4.34
C MET A 99 -20.24 57.96 -5.25
N HIS A 100 -19.94 57.14 -6.25
CA HIS A 100 -18.84 57.36 -7.19
C HIS A 100 -19.31 57.83 -8.57
N PHE A 101 -20.62 58.04 -8.77
CA PHE A 101 -21.10 58.65 -10.01
C PHE A 101 -20.69 60.13 -10.03
N ALA A 102 -19.79 60.47 -10.95
CA ALA A 102 -19.42 61.84 -11.20
C ALA A 102 -20.65 62.62 -11.66
N THR A 103 -20.92 63.75 -11.03
CA THR A 103 -21.97 64.67 -11.50
C THR A 103 -21.47 65.41 -12.74
N GLN A 104 -22.39 65.93 -13.56
CA GLN A 104 -22.05 66.60 -14.82
C GLN A 104 -21.06 67.77 -14.62
N GLN A 105 -21.16 68.47 -13.47
CA GLN A 105 -20.27 69.57 -13.10
C GLN A 105 -18.85 69.12 -12.72
N ASP A 106 -18.69 67.92 -12.15
CA ASP A 106 -17.38 67.38 -11.78
C ASP A 106 -16.55 67.02 -13.02
N VAL A 107 -17.23 66.51 -14.07
CA VAL A 107 -16.62 66.17 -15.35
C VAL A 107 -16.19 67.44 -16.10
N GLU A 108 -17.01 68.49 -16.07
CA GLU A 108 -16.68 69.79 -16.69
C GLU A 108 -15.45 70.45 -16.04
N ARG A 109 -15.31 70.37 -14.72
CA ARG A 109 -14.14 70.90 -14.00
C ARG A 109 -12.84 70.18 -14.36
N LEU A 110 -12.88 68.86 -14.53
CA LEU A 110 -11.71 68.06 -14.93
C LEU A 110 -11.23 68.41 -16.35
N ILE A 111 -12.16 68.63 -17.29
CA ILE A 111 -11.82 68.98 -18.68
C ILE A 111 -11.22 70.38 -18.76
N GLN A 112 -11.71 71.34 -17.99
CA GLN A 112 -11.14 72.69 -17.92
C GLN A 112 -9.74 72.72 -17.30
N GLN A 113 -9.45 71.84 -16.34
CA GLN A 113 -8.11 71.72 -15.75
C GLN A 113 -7.09 71.02 -16.66
N HIS A 114 -7.52 70.17 -17.60
CA HIS A 114 -6.62 69.45 -18.50
C HIS A 114 -6.30 70.20 -19.81
N ASN A 115 -7.15 71.15 -20.20
CA ASN A 115 -7.02 71.96 -21.42
C ASN A 115 -6.51 73.39 -21.16
N GLY A 116 -5.92 73.67 -19.99
CA GLY A 116 -5.21 74.91 -19.66
C GLY A 116 -3.74 74.63 -19.38
#